data_AF-A0A7T5UMW3-F1
#
_entry.id   AF-A0A7T5UMW3-F1
#
_cell.length_a   1.000
_cell.length_b   1.000
_cell.length_c   1.000
_cell.angle_alpha   90.00
_cell.angle_beta   90.00
_cell.angle_gamma   90.00
#
_symmetry.space_group_name_H-M   'P 1'
#
loop_
_entity.id
_entity.type
_entity.pdbx_description
1 polymer ?
#
loop_
_entity_poly.entity_id
_entity_poly.type
_entity_poly.pdbx_seq_one_letter_code
_entity_poly.pdbx_strand_id
1 'polypeptide(L)'
;MTQEEKFVVNPLEKYFLDPKRSGAKWTRKDRSRGMSETGWDLQVERKKQVLLIEAKYIRGPFASAFAGLTIAPLTNRPEKMKNNLYRSRYSVICWAIGFGYKRRKYKMSRIYQILFDYLARNLEFWECYSKTLKVMYIFFVDNQKVAKISFSKIINLAARYELSIKKSLPERRAIAEKLLKILDFK
;
A
#
# COMPACT_ATOMS: atom_id res chain seq x y z
N MET A 1 -14.65 -14.38 -4.89
CA MET A 1 -13.94 -13.10 -5.08
C MET A 1 -13.93 -12.37 -3.76
N THR A 2 -12.75 -12.04 -3.23
CA THR A 2 -12.57 -11.39 -1.92
C THR A 2 -12.84 -9.88 -2.03
N GLN A 3 -12.98 -9.19 -0.89
CA GLN A 3 -13.17 -7.74 -0.92
C GLN A 3 -11.88 -7.03 -1.38
N GLU A 4 -10.72 -7.55 -0.98
CA GLU A 4 -9.40 -7.17 -1.45
C GLU A 4 -9.32 -7.26 -2.97
N GLU A 5 -9.70 -8.41 -3.54
CA GLU A 5 -9.70 -8.63 -4.99
C GLU A 5 -10.57 -7.59 -5.70
N LYS A 6 -11.80 -7.41 -5.21
CA LYS A 6 -12.79 -6.54 -5.86
C LYS A 6 -12.42 -5.05 -5.77
N PHE A 7 -11.98 -4.59 -4.60
CA PHE A 7 -11.88 -3.17 -4.28
C PHE A 7 -10.45 -2.64 -4.22
N VAL A 8 -9.43 -3.49 -4.26
CA VAL A 8 -8.02 -3.08 -4.18
C VAL A 8 -7.22 -3.65 -5.35
N VAL A 9 -7.18 -4.98 -5.49
CA VAL A 9 -6.33 -5.66 -6.46
C VAL A 9 -6.79 -5.38 -7.90
N ASN A 10 -8.08 -5.59 -8.21
CA ASN A 10 -8.58 -5.36 -9.57
C ASN A 10 -8.42 -3.90 -10.05
N PRO A 11 -8.76 -2.87 -9.25
CA PRO A 11 -8.48 -1.48 -9.63
C PRO A 11 -6.97 -1.21 -9.83
N LEU A 12 -6.13 -1.75 -8.94
CA LEU A 12 -4.70 -1.55 -8.99
C LEU A 12 -4.05 -2.22 -10.21
N GLU A 13 -4.51 -3.43 -10.54
CA GLU A 13 -4.12 -4.14 -11.76
C GLU A 13 -4.49 -3.33 -13.00
N LYS A 14 -5.72 -2.81 -13.09
CA LYS A 14 -6.14 -1.94 -14.20
C LYS A 14 -5.28 -0.68 -14.31
N TYR A 15 -4.93 -0.06 -13.17
CA TYR A 15 -4.03 1.09 -13.13
C TYR A 15 -2.66 0.75 -13.73
N PHE A 16 -2.05 -0.37 -13.36
CA PHE A 16 -0.74 -0.77 -13.88
C PHE A 16 -0.77 -1.15 -15.36
N LEU A 17 -1.83 -1.82 -15.82
CA LEU A 17 -1.98 -2.25 -17.21
C LEU A 17 -2.37 -1.09 -18.15
N ASP A 18 -2.68 0.09 -17.62
CA ASP A 18 -2.87 1.33 -18.38
C ASP A 18 -1.62 2.22 -18.28
N PRO A 19 -0.77 2.28 -19.33
CA PRO A 19 0.45 3.09 -19.31
C PRO A 19 0.19 4.59 -19.21
N LYS A 20 -1.00 5.08 -19.61
CA LYS A 20 -1.36 6.51 -19.49
C LYS A 20 -1.57 6.88 -18.03
N ARG A 21 -2.12 5.98 -17.23
CA ARG A 21 -2.33 6.18 -15.78
C ARG A 21 -1.07 5.92 -14.97
N SER A 22 -0.45 4.76 -15.18
CA SER A 22 0.72 4.34 -14.40
C SER A 22 2.03 4.99 -14.83
N GLY A 23 2.05 5.66 -15.99
CA GLY A 23 3.23 6.30 -16.59
C GLY A 23 4.24 5.30 -17.15
N ALA A 24 3.91 4.00 -17.22
CA ALA A 24 4.82 2.98 -17.69
C ALA A 24 4.10 1.71 -18.18
N LYS A 25 4.74 0.97 -19.07
CA LYS A 25 4.25 -0.34 -19.53
C LYS A 25 4.63 -1.42 -18.53
N TRP A 26 3.69 -1.79 -17.66
CA TRP A 26 3.81 -2.92 -16.74
C TRP A 26 3.17 -4.17 -17.35
N THR A 27 3.69 -5.33 -16.98
CA THR A 27 3.07 -6.62 -17.26
C THR A 27 2.73 -7.31 -15.95
N ARG A 28 1.59 -7.99 -15.91
CA ARG A 28 1.26 -8.87 -14.80
C ARG A 28 1.99 -10.20 -14.99
N LYS A 29 2.60 -10.73 -13.94
CA LYS A 29 3.30 -12.02 -14.03
C LYS A 29 2.47 -13.21 -13.58
N ASP A 30 1.65 -13.07 -12.53
CA ASP A 30 0.84 -14.18 -12.02
C ASP A 30 -0.45 -13.68 -11.34
N ARG A 31 -1.44 -14.57 -11.30
CA ARG A 31 -2.64 -14.49 -10.46
C ARG A 31 -2.72 -15.85 -9.77
N SER A 32 -2.21 -16.00 -8.54
CA SER A 32 -2.58 -17.22 -7.81
C SER A 32 -4.08 -17.17 -7.61
N ARG A 33 -4.77 -18.22 -8.04
CA ARG A 33 -6.16 -18.43 -7.65
C ARG A 33 -6.10 -18.95 -6.21
N GLY A 34 -6.39 -18.09 -5.24
CA GLY A 34 -6.33 -18.43 -3.82
C GLY A 34 -5.09 -17.85 -3.13
N MET A 35 -5.32 -17.21 -1.97
CA MET A 35 -4.38 -16.37 -1.20
C MET A 35 -3.08 -17.06 -0.70
N SER A 36 -2.72 -18.24 -1.17
CA SER A 36 -1.63 -19.04 -0.58
C SER A 36 -0.48 -19.39 -1.54
N GLU A 37 -0.67 -19.37 -2.86
CA GLU A 37 0.31 -20.00 -3.75
C GLU A 37 1.42 -19.07 -4.29
N THR A 38 1.20 -17.76 -4.43
CA THR A 38 2.25 -16.79 -4.88
C THR A 38 2.80 -15.93 -3.75
N GLY A 39 2.18 -15.97 -2.57
CA GLY A 39 2.58 -15.21 -1.39
C GLY A 39 2.22 -13.72 -1.40
N TRP A 40 1.80 -13.16 -2.53
CA TRP A 40 1.43 -11.75 -2.75
C TRP A 40 0.10 -11.63 -3.49
N ASP A 41 -0.67 -10.57 -3.19
CA ASP A 41 -1.97 -10.29 -3.81
C ASP A 41 -1.85 -9.82 -5.27
N LEU A 42 -0.78 -9.11 -5.63
CA LEU A 42 -0.47 -8.71 -7.00
C LEU A 42 1.04 -8.64 -7.26
N GLN A 43 1.47 -9.16 -8.40
CA GLN A 43 2.83 -8.99 -8.90
C GLN A 43 2.82 -8.37 -10.30
N VAL A 44 3.51 -7.25 -10.45
CA VAL A 44 3.71 -6.58 -11.74
C VAL A 44 5.20 -6.36 -12.01
N GLU A 45 5.58 -6.49 -13.27
CA GLU A 45 6.96 -6.40 -13.72
C GLU A 45 7.09 -5.35 -14.83
N ARG A 46 8.25 -4.69 -14.86
CA ARG A 46 8.67 -3.83 -15.96
C ARG A 46 10.17 -3.91 -16.11
N LYS A 47 10.65 -4.34 -17.28
CA LYS A 47 12.08 -4.52 -17.55
C LYS A 47 12.73 -5.38 -16.45
N LYS A 48 13.51 -4.76 -15.56
CA LYS A 48 14.21 -5.38 -14.43
C LYS A 48 13.53 -5.13 -13.07
N GLN A 49 12.48 -4.31 -13.02
CA GLN A 49 11.77 -3.96 -11.79
C GLN A 49 10.60 -4.92 -11.55
N VAL A 50 10.45 -5.36 -10.31
CA VAL A 50 9.34 -6.20 -9.87
C VAL A 50 8.70 -5.57 -8.64
N LEU A 51 7.40 -5.31 -8.71
CA LEU A 51 6.61 -4.86 -7.57
C LEU A 51 5.82 -6.04 -7.01
N LEU A 52 6.07 -6.34 -5.75
CA LEU A 52 5.36 -7.35 -4.96
C LEU A 52 4.38 -6.63 -4.05
N ILE A 53 3.09 -6.85 -4.23
CA ILE A 53 2.06 -6.00 -3.63
C ILE A 53 1.19 -6.82 -2.69
N GLU A 54 1.15 -6.39 -1.43
CA GLU A 54 0.19 -6.87 -0.43
C GLU A 54 -0.98 -5.89 -0.34
N ALA A 55 -2.19 -6.39 -0.53
CA ALA A 55 -3.41 -5.62 -0.57
C ALA A 55 -4.29 -5.89 0.65
N LYS A 56 -4.84 -4.82 1.23
CA LYS A 56 -5.84 -4.94 2.31
C LYS A 56 -6.99 -3.99 2.07
N TYR A 57 -8.21 -4.52 2.20
CA TYR A 57 -9.43 -3.74 2.14
C TYR A 57 -9.94 -3.46 3.55
N ILE A 58 -9.97 -2.19 3.93
CA ILE A 58 -10.30 -1.82 5.30
C ILE A 58 -11.81 -1.59 5.41
N ARG A 59 -12.50 -2.56 6.01
CA ARG A 59 -13.93 -2.47 6.39
C ARG A 59 -14.18 -2.76 7.87
N GLY A 60 -13.18 -3.30 8.57
CA GLY A 60 -13.22 -3.67 9.99
C GLY A 60 -12.03 -3.09 10.77
N PRO A 61 -11.56 -3.77 11.84
CA PRO A 61 -10.45 -3.29 12.67
C PRO A 61 -9.18 -3.04 11.84
N PHE A 62 -8.72 -1.80 11.84
CA PHE A 62 -7.53 -1.38 11.09
C PHE A 62 -6.29 -2.20 11.49
N ALA A 63 -6.13 -2.52 12.78
CA ALA A 63 -4.98 -3.24 13.31
C ALA A 63 -4.76 -4.60 12.64
N SER A 64 -5.83 -5.36 12.37
CA SER A 64 -5.71 -6.67 11.72
C SER A 64 -5.26 -6.55 10.26
N ALA A 65 -5.85 -5.62 9.51
CA ALA A 65 -5.41 -5.32 8.14
C ALA A 65 -3.95 -4.86 8.11
N PHE A 66 -3.58 -3.98 9.03
CA PHE A 66 -2.23 -3.44 9.12
C PHE A 66 -1.18 -4.50 9.51
N ALA A 67 -1.53 -5.43 10.42
CA ALA A 67 -0.67 -6.57 10.74
C ALA A 67 -0.37 -7.40 9.49
N GLY A 68 -1.37 -7.66 8.64
CA GLY A 68 -1.16 -8.34 7.36
C GLY A 68 -0.16 -7.60 6.45
N LEU A 69 -0.30 -6.27 6.30
CA LEU A 69 0.64 -5.45 5.54
C LEU A 69 2.06 -5.46 6.12
N THR A 70 2.19 -5.55 7.44
CA THR A 70 3.49 -5.51 8.14
C THR A 70 4.20 -6.86 8.13
N ILE A 71 3.44 -7.96 8.18
CA ILE A 71 3.96 -9.32 8.23
C ILE A 71 4.32 -9.84 6.83
N ALA A 72 3.54 -9.50 5.79
CA ALA A 72 3.79 -9.99 4.44
C ALA A 72 5.26 -9.77 3.98
N PRO A 73 5.86 -8.59 4.20
CA PRO A 73 7.26 -8.34 3.84
C PRO A 73 8.28 -9.14 4.67
N LEU A 74 7.93 -9.49 5.91
CA LEU A 74 8.77 -10.29 6.81
C LEU A 74 8.75 -11.79 6.46
N THR A 75 7.66 -12.29 5.91
CA THR A 75 7.49 -13.73 5.62
C THR A 75 8.32 -14.24 4.44
N ASN A 76 9.21 -13.40 3.88
CA ASN A 76 10.15 -13.71 2.81
C ASN A 76 9.64 -14.76 1.82
N ARG A 77 8.50 -14.44 1.18
CA ARG A 77 7.86 -15.26 0.14
C ARG A 77 8.38 -15.08 -1.30
N PRO A 78 9.62 -14.60 -1.62
CA PRO A 78 10.13 -14.59 -2.99
C PRO A 78 10.38 -15.99 -3.58
N GLU A 79 9.95 -17.09 -2.96
CA GLU A 79 10.32 -18.46 -3.34
C GLU A 79 10.05 -18.80 -4.82
N LYS A 80 9.14 -18.09 -5.50
CA LYS A 80 8.88 -18.27 -6.94
C LYS A 80 9.77 -17.45 -7.89
N MET A 81 10.62 -16.54 -7.38
CA MET A 81 11.63 -15.84 -8.19
C MET A 81 12.96 -16.60 -8.29
N LYS A 82 13.08 -17.80 -7.68
CA LYS A 82 14.31 -18.61 -7.64
C LYS A 82 14.93 -18.86 -9.03
N ASN A 83 14.12 -18.94 -10.10
CA ASN A 83 14.61 -19.14 -11.47
C ASN A 83 15.31 -17.91 -12.08
N ASN A 84 15.27 -16.74 -11.42
CA ASN A 84 15.87 -15.51 -11.94
C ASN A 84 16.45 -14.66 -10.79
N LEU A 85 17.54 -15.16 -10.18
CA LEU A 85 18.31 -14.53 -9.09
C LEU A 85 18.60 -13.03 -9.30
N TYR A 86 18.72 -12.59 -10.55
CA TYR A 86 18.89 -11.19 -10.87
C TYR A 86 17.64 -10.36 -10.55
N ARG A 87 16.44 -10.80 -10.97
CA ARG A 87 15.18 -10.05 -10.76
C ARG A 87 14.74 -10.02 -9.30
N SER A 88 15.06 -11.04 -8.50
CA SER A 88 14.76 -11.02 -7.06
C SER A 88 15.52 -9.91 -6.33
N ARG A 89 16.75 -9.57 -6.76
CA ARG A 89 17.53 -8.44 -6.19
C ARG A 89 16.87 -7.08 -6.42
N TYR A 90 16.15 -6.91 -7.54
CA TYR A 90 15.44 -5.68 -7.92
C TYR A 90 13.95 -5.70 -7.57
N SER A 91 13.49 -6.72 -6.84
CA SER A 91 12.14 -6.73 -6.30
C SER A 91 12.03 -5.73 -5.15
N VAL A 92 10.91 -5.01 -5.14
CA VAL A 92 10.52 -4.14 -4.03
C VAL A 92 9.10 -4.46 -3.62
N ILE A 93 8.83 -4.23 -2.36
CA ILE A 93 7.56 -4.56 -1.75
C ILE A 93 6.69 -3.31 -1.66
N CYS A 94 5.40 -3.45 -1.87
CA CYS A 94 4.44 -2.36 -1.85
C CYS A 94 3.22 -2.73 -1.02
N TRP A 95 2.68 -1.74 -0.32
CA TRP A 95 1.38 -1.85 0.31
C TRP A 95 0.31 -1.32 -0.62
N ALA A 96 -0.85 -1.96 -0.63
CA ALA A 96 -2.06 -1.43 -1.27
C ALA A 96 -3.20 -1.40 -0.26
N ILE A 97 -3.73 -0.22 -0.02
CA ILE A 97 -4.77 0.03 0.97
C ILE A 97 -6.00 0.54 0.23
N GLY A 98 -7.07 -0.24 0.26
CA GLY A 98 -8.37 0.20 -0.23
C GLY A 98 -9.36 0.43 0.90
N PHE A 99 -10.34 1.28 0.65
CA PHE A 99 -11.36 1.62 1.63
C PHE A 99 -12.78 1.57 1.07
N GLY A 100 -13.72 1.30 1.97
CA GLY A 100 -15.06 0.83 1.65
C GLY A 100 -16.02 1.81 0.99
N TYR A 101 -16.10 1.66 -0.31
CA TYR A 101 -17.05 2.21 -1.28
C TYR A 101 -18.55 2.24 -0.98
N LYS A 102 -19.07 1.43 -0.06
CA LYS A 102 -20.51 1.14 -0.02
C LYS A 102 -21.37 2.16 0.72
N ARG A 103 -20.79 3.17 1.38
CA ARG A 103 -21.53 4.24 2.07
C ARG A 103 -20.78 5.56 1.96
N ARG A 104 -21.42 6.61 1.43
CA ARG A 104 -20.91 8.01 1.33
C ARG A 104 -20.27 8.55 2.63
N LYS A 105 -20.54 7.92 3.77
CA LYS A 105 -20.04 8.27 5.11
C LYS A 105 -18.56 7.93 5.34
N TYR A 106 -17.95 7.05 4.53
CA TYR A 106 -16.62 6.51 4.76
C TYR A 106 -15.67 6.95 3.64
N LYS A 107 -14.82 7.95 3.94
CA LYS A 107 -13.81 8.48 3.03
C LYS A 107 -12.43 7.90 3.33
N MET A 108 -11.59 7.74 2.30
CA MET A 108 -10.19 7.34 2.44
C MET A 108 -9.41 8.23 3.41
N SER A 109 -9.85 9.47 3.60
CA SER A 109 -9.28 10.37 4.60
C SER A 109 -9.25 9.86 6.05
N ARG A 110 -10.21 9.00 6.44
CA ARG A 110 -10.20 8.39 7.77
C ARG A 110 -9.05 7.39 7.91
N ILE A 111 -8.70 6.72 6.83
CA ILE A 111 -7.57 5.79 6.79
C ILE A 111 -6.25 6.53 6.91
N TYR A 112 -6.11 7.72 6.33
CA TYR A 112 -4.91 8.54 6.47
C TYR A 112 -4.57 8.84 7.92
N GLN A 113 -5.57 9.25 8.69
CA GLN A 113 -5.40 9.57 10.10
C GLN A 113 -4.99 8.34 10.91
N ILE A 114 -5.64 7.19 10.70
CA ILE A 114 -5.32 5.96 11.43
C ILE A 114 -3.93 5.44 11.04
N LEU A 115 -3.57 5.50 9.75
CA LEU A 115 -2.25 5.15 9.26
C LEU A 115 -1.18 6.03 9.92
N PHE A 116 -1.38 7.35 9.97
CA PHE A 116 -0.44 8.24 10.64
C PHE A 116 -0.37 8.02 12.15
N ASP A 117 -1.50 7.77 12.83
CA ASP A 117 -1.51 7.40 14.25
C ASP A 117 -0.66 6.15 14.53
N TYR A 118 -0.62 5.21 13.59
CA TYR A 118 0.17 3.99 13.73
C TYR A 118 1.66 4.24 13.43
N LEU A 119 1.95 4.96 12.33
CA LEU A 119 3.32 5.24 11.92
C LEU A 119 4.04 6.17 12.91
N ALA A 120 3.36 7.21 13.40
CA ALA A 120 3.94 8.19 14.31
C ALA A 120 4.32 7.62 15.69
N ARG A 121 3.81 6.44 16.08
CA ARG A 121 4.17 5.81 17.35
C ARG A 121 5.60 5.25 17.37
N ASN A 122 6.19 4.96 16.21
CA ASN A 122 7.53 4.38 16.13
C ASN A 122 8.19 4.66 14.77
N LEU A 123 8.53 5.92 14.52
CA LEU A 123 9.08 6.37 13.23
C LEU A 123 10.40 5.67 12.88
N GLU A 124 11.30 5.50 13.85
CA GLU A 124 12.59 4.85 13.67
C GLU A 124 12.43 3.40 13.19
N PHE A 125 11.49 2.65 13.79
CA PHE A 125 11.15 1.32 13.33
C PHE A 125 10.73 1.32 11.87
N TRP A 126 9.85 2.25 11.45
CA TRP A 126 9.35 2.30 10.07
C TRP A 126 10.42 2.69 9.06
N GLU A 127 11.34 3.57 9.43
CA GLU A 127 12.50 3.90 8.60
C GLU A 127 13.38 2.68 8.37
N CYS A 128 13.73 1.95 9.44
CA CYS A 128 14.50 0.70 9.35
C CYS A 128 13.75 -0.37 8.55
N TYR A 129 12.47 -0.59 8.87
CA TYR A 129 11.58 -1.55 8.21
C TYR A 129 11.55 -1.34 6.70
N SER A 130 11.40 -0.10 6.24
CA SER A 130 11.35 0.21 4.80
C SER A 130 12.66 -0.10 4.07
N LYS A 131 13.80 0.19 4.70
CA LYS A 131 15.14 -0.04 4.13
C LYS A 131 15.46 -1.53 4.10
N THR A 132 15.29 -2.20 5.24
CA THR A 132 15.64 -3.62 5.42
C THR A 132 14.78 -4.53 4.56
N LEU A 133 13.47 -4.27 4.50
CA LEU A 133 12.52 -5.11 3.74
C LEU A 133 12.22 -4.57 2.35
N LYS A 134 12.89 -3.51 1.90
CA LYS A 134 12.66 -2.87 0.58
C LYS A 134 11.19 -2.51 0.33
N VAL A 135 10.49 -2.02 1.35
CA VAL A 135 9.11 -1.53 1.19
C VAL A 135 9.17 -0.12 0.59
N MET A 136 8.75 0.00 -0.67
CA MET A 136 9.04 1.18 -1.48
C MET A 136 7.84 2.11 -1.66
N TYR A 137 6.64 1.56 -1.85
CA TYR A 137 5.45 2.35 -2.16
C TYR A 137 4.23 1.93 -1.35
N ILE A 138 3.35 2.90 -1.11
CA ILE A 138 1.98 2.67 -0.67
C ILE A 138 1.06 3.15 -1.80
N PHE A 139 0.14 2.28 -2.20
CA PHE A 139 -0.93 2.56 -3.13
C PHE A 139 -2.24 2.73 -2.34
N PHE A 140 -2.89 3.87 -2.51
CA PHE A 140 -4.24 4.09 -1.99
C PHE A 140 -5.24 3.85 -3.10
N VAL A 141 -6.21 2.98 -2.86
CA VAL A 141 -7.27 2.65 -3.82
C VAL A 141 -8.59 3.19 -3.28
N ASP A 142 -9.08 4.24 -3.93
CA ASP A 142 -10.38 4.84 -3.66
C ASP A 142 -11.01 5.16 -5.00
N ASN A 143 -12.32 5.00 -5.15
CA ASN A 143 -12.91 5.54 -6.38
C ASN A 143 -12.60 4.72 -7.67
N GLN A 144 -12.03 3.49 -7.58
CA GLN A 144 -11.40 2.74 -8.69
C GLN A 144 -10.20 3.49 -9.26
N LYS A 145 -9.78 4.55 -8.56
CA LYS A 145 -8.61 5.34 -8.83
C LYS A 145 -7.51 4.94 -7.86
N VAL A 146 -6.28 5.16 -8.30
CA VAL A 146 -5.10 4.80 -7.54
C VAL A 146 -4.24 6.04 -7.35
N ALA A 147 -3.87 6.30 -6.10
CA ALA A 147 -2.80 7.22 -5.78
C ALA A 147 -1.58 6.45 -5.26
N LYS A 148 -0.39 6.95 -5.57
CA LYS A 148 0.89 6.35 -5.14
C LYS A 148 1.69 7.35 -4.30
N ILE A 149 2.28 6.87 -3.22
CA ILE A 149 3.28 7.60 -2.45
C ILE A 149 4.47 6.70 -2.14
N SER A 150 5.69 7.25 -2.08
CA SER A 150 6.84 6.49 -1.58
C SER A 150 6.73 6.27 -0.08
N PHE A 151 7.23 5.14 0.39
CA PHE A 151 7.18 4.80 1.80
C PHE A 151 7.95 5.83 2.65
N SER A 152 9.16 6.22 2.22
CA SER A 152 9.94 7.29 2.85
C SER A 152 9.16 8.60 2.99
N LYS A 153 8.38 8.97 1.97
CA LYS A 153 7.57 10.18 2.01
C LYS A 153 6.41 10.05 2.99
N ILE A 154 5.77 8.87 3.12
CA ILE A 154 4.73 8.67 4.13
C ILE A 154 5.30 8.81 5.55
N ILE A 155 6.52 8.32 5.79
CA ILE A 155 7.17 8.42 7.11
C ILE A 155 7.53 9.87 7.44
N ASN A 156 8.06 10.63 6.48
CA ASN A 156 8.30 12.06 6.67
C ASN A 156 7.00 12.84 6.97
N LEU A 157 5.88 12.46 6.35
CA LEU A 157 4.57 13.05 6.67
C LEU A 157 4.06 12.60 8.05
N ALA A 158 4.32 11.35 8.45
CA ALA A 158 3.99 10.85 9.79
C ALA A 158 4.76 11.59 10.89
N ALA A 159 6.04 11.90 10.68
CA ALA A 159 6.84 12.73 11.59
C ALA A 159 6.24 14.13 11.77
N ARG A 160 5.78 14.75 10.68
CA ARG A 160 5.05 16.03 10.77
C ARG A 160 3.70 15.91 11.46
N TYR A 161 3.03 14.77 11.27
CA TYR A 161 1.76 14.47 11.91
C TYR A 161 1.89 14.23 13.42
N GLU A 162 3.01 13.68 13.89
CA GLU A 162 3.28 13.36 15.31
C GLU A 162 3.05 14.58 16.24
N LEU A 163 3.39 15.78 15.75
CA LEU A 163 3.15 17.06 16.44
C LEU A 163 1.66 17.33 16.76
N SER A 164 0.74 16.58 16.15
CA SER A 164 -0.71 16.70 16.33
C SER A 164 -1.32 15.65 17.26
N ILE A 165 -0.53 14.74 17.86
CA ILE A 165 -1.06 13.62 18.66
C ILE A 165 -1.97 14.07 19.81
N LYS A 166 -1.66 15.20 20.46
CA LYS A 166 -2.47 15.76 21.57
C LYS A 166 -3.75 16.48 21.12
N LYS A 167 -3.96 16.66 19.82
CA LYS A 167 -5.14 17.35 19.28
C LYS A 167 -6.36 16.44 19.25
N SER A 168 -7.54 17.05 19.12
CA SER A 168 -8.80 16.31 19.01
C SER A 168 -8.83 15.43 17.75
N LEU A 169 -9.62 14.35 17.78
CA LEU A 169 -9.76 13.46 16.63
C LEU A 169 -10.20 14.18 15.33
N PRO A 170 -11.15 15.13 15.34
CA PRO A 170 -11.49 15.91 14.15
C PRO A 170 -10.31 16.70 13.57
N GLU A 171 -9.52 17.38 14.42
CA GLU A 171 -8.35 18.15 13.98
C GLU A 171 -7.27 17.24 13.39
N ARG A 172 -7.00 16.12 14.06
CA ARG A 172 -6.06 15.10 13.57
C ARG A 172 -6.48 14.56 12.21
N ARG A 173 -7.77 14.33 11.97
CA ARG A 173 -8.29 13.94 10.64
C ARG A 173 -8.05 15.02 9.60
N ALA A 174 -8.34 16.29 9.92
CA ALA A 174 -8.12 17.40 8.99
C ALA A 174 -6.63 17.60 8.65
N ILE A 175 -5.73 17.42 9.63
CA ILE A 175 -4.28 17.49 9.41
C ILE A 175 -3.82 16.33 8.52
N ALA A 176 -4.25 15.10 8.80
CA ALA A 176 -3.93 13.94 7.97
C ALA A 176 -4.40 14.12 6.53
N GLU A 177 -5.64 14.60 6.33
CA GLU A 177 -6.17 14.97 5.02
C GLU A 177 -5.28 16.00 4.33
N LYS A 178 -4.94 17.09 5.02
CA LYS A 178 -4.10 18.16 4.47
C LYS A 178 -2.72 17.65 4.03
N LEU A 179 -2.07 16.81 4.83
CA LEU A 179 -0.76 16.24 4.53
C LEU A 179 -0.80 15.35 3.28
N LEU A 180 -1.92 14.65 3.05
CA LEU A 180 -2.10 13.75 1.90
C LEU A 180 -2.90 14.36 0.74
N LYS A 181 -3.18 15.67 0.74
CA LYS A 181 -3.72 16.38 -0.44
C LYS A 181 -2.82 16.28 -1.67
N ILE A 182 -1.54 15.95 -1.48
CA ILE A 182 -0.56 15.71 -2.55
C ILE A 182 -0.84 14.42 -3.35
N LEU A 183 -1.74 13.55 -2.87
CA LEU A 183 -2.07 12.31 -3.55
C LEU A 183 -2.91 12.62 -4.79
N ASP A 184 -2.37 12.26 -5.94
CA ASP A 184 -3.05 12.35 -7.23
C ASP A 184 -3.66 10.99 -7.59
N PHE A 185 -5.00 10.95 -7.63
CA PHE A 185 -5.77 9.73 -7.90
C PHE A 185 -6.11 9.62 -9.39
N LYS A 186 -5.50 8.63 -10.06
CA LYS A 186 -5.65 8.36 -11.51
C LYS A 186 -6.39 7.05 -11.81
#